data_AF-A0A7X2T224-F1
#
_entry.id   AF-A0A7X2T224-F1
#
_cell.length_a   1.000
_cell.length_b   1.000
_cell.length_c   1.000
_cell.angle_alpha   90.00
_cell.angle_beta   90.00
_cell.angle_gamma   90.00
#
_symmetry.space_group_name_H-M   'P 1'
#
loop_
_entity.id
_entity.type
_entity.pdbx_description
1 polymer ?
#
loop_
_entity_poly.entity_id
_entity_poly.type
_entity_poly.pdbx_seq_one_letter_code
_entity_poly.pdbx_strand_id
1 'polypeptide(L)'
;MDNEIADSMIKIINENNHEIPVIISIPHSGLFIPQSMKRKLKKDVVLTNSDWYLSELYDFLESLGYTVISSDVNRYVIDVNRNVLQKEGSSYKTNMVYTITTQGDEIYDIPVTEHEIKKRMQNYYLPYHNLLKKSIEEKLKHFAKVYVVDLHIW
;
A
#
# COMPACT_ATOMS: atom_id res chain seq x y z
N MET A 1 19.09 -10.33 -1.33
CA MET A 1 18.07 -10.49 -2.39
C MET A 1 16.80 -9.67 -2.15
N ASP A 2 16.31 -9.47 -0.92
CA ASP A 2 15.05 -8.71 -0.69
C ASP A 2 15.12 -7.18 -0.95
N ASN A 3 16.31 -6.57 -1.10
CA ASN A 3 16.46 -5.11 -1.20
C ASN A 3 16.35 -4.55 -2.63
N GLU A 4 16.64 -5.34 -3.67
CA GLU A 4 16.51 -4.90 -5.08
C GLU A 4 15.06 -4.87 -5.56
N ILE A 5 14.14 -5.50 -4.83
CA ILE A 5 12.72 -5.61 -5.20
C ILE A 5 11.92 -4.38 -4.71
N ALA A 6 12.42 -3.63 -3.72
CA ALA A 6 11.62 -2.61 -3.03
C ALA A 6 11.15 -1.45 -3.92
N ASP A 7 12.01 -0.90 -4.79
CA ASP A 7 11.64 0.19 -5.70
C ASP A 7 10.69 -0.24 -6.83
N SER A 8 10.57 -1.55 -7.10
CA SER A 8 9.68 -2.06 -8.15
C SER A 8 8.25 -2.34 -7.68
N MET A 9 7.89 -2.05 -6.42
CA MET A 9 6.60 -2.46 -5.85
C MET A 9 5.54 -1.38 -5.83
N ILE A 10 5.90 -0.15 -6.16
CA ILE A 10 4.96 0.94 -6.33
C ILE A 10 4.91 1.27 -7.82
N LYS A 11 3.72 1.24 -8.40
CA LYS A 11 3.51 1.59 -9.81
C LYS A 11 2.92 2.99 -9.89
N ILE A 12 3.37 3.75 -10.88
CA ILE A 12 2.77 5.01 -11.29
C ILE A 12 2.49 5.00 -12.79
N ILE A 13 1.28 5.41 -13.14
CA ILE A 13 0.80 5.52 -14.51
C ILE A 13 0.49 7.00 -14.77
N ASN A 14 0.78 7.49 -15.98
CA ASN A 14 0.57 8.89 -16.37
C ASN A 14 1.24 9.89 -15.39
N GLU A 15 2.45 9.59 -14.90
CA GLU A 15 3.19 10.44 -13.94
C GLU A 15 3.32 11.89 -14.42
N ASN A 16 3.66 12.07 -15.71
CA ASN A 16 3.92 13.37 -16.32
C ASN A 16 2.69 13.99 -17.00
N ASN A 17 1.49 13.40 -16.83
CA ASN A 17 0.26 14.00 -17.36
C ASN A 17 -0.28 15.04 -16.38
N HIS A 18 -0.27 16.31 -16.81
CA HIS A 18 -0.74 17.45 -16.03
C HIS A 18 -1.96 18.14 -16.68
N GLU A 19 -2.85 17.37 -17.29
CA GLU A 19 -4.14 17.87 -17.82
C GLU A 19 -5.28 17.74 -16.80
N ILE A 20 -5.16 16.81 -15.85
CA ILE A 20 -6.18 16.52 -14.83
C ILE A 20 -5.60 16.74 -13.41
N PRO A 21 -6.25 17.54 -12.54
CA PRO A 21 -5.80 17.83 -11.18
C PRO A 21 -6.18 16.72 -10.18
N VAL A 22 -6.23 15.46 -10.62
CA VAL A 22 -6.66 14.31 -9.82
C VAL A 22 -5.56 13.25 -9.84
N ILE A 23 -5.28 12.68 -8.66
CA ILE A 23 -4.43 11.50 -8.47
C ILE A 23 -5.30 10.40 -7.88
N ILE A 24 -5.25 9.22 -8.49
CA ILE A 24 -5.92 8.02 -8.02
C ILE A 24 -4.92 7.20 -7.20
N SER A 25 -5.29 6.85 -5.98
CA SER A 25 -4.51 6.04 -5.04
C SER A 25 -5.19 4.67 -4.89
N ILE A 26 -4.47 3.59 -5.21
CA ILE A 26 -4.92 2.20 -5.07
C ILE A 26 -3.93 1.48 -4.11
N PRO A 27 -4.11 1.64 -2.80
CA PRO A 27 -3.10 1.21 -1.82
C PRO A 27 -3.11 -0.31 -1.54
N HIS A 28 -4.23 -1.01 -1.79
CA HIS A 28 -4.49 -2.34 -1.22
C HIS A 28 -4.77 -3.46 -2.23
N SER A 29 -4.53 -3.24 -3.54
CA SER A 29 -4.74 -4.26 -4.57
C SER A 29 -3.56 -5.25 -4.71
N GLY A 30 -2.45 -5.01 -4.00
CA GLY A 30 -1.23 -5.79 -4.08
C GLY A 30 -1.32 -7.19 -3.46
N LEU A 31 -0.61 -8.16 -4.06
CA LEU A 31 -0.57 -9.56 -3.60
C LEU A 31 0.82 -9.99 -3.12
N PHE A 32 1.84 -9.14 -3.26
CA PHE A 32 3.18 -9.51 -2.87
C PHE A 32 3.30 -9.63 -1.35
N ILE A 33 3.84 -10.77 -0.91
CA ILE A 33 4.24 -11.03 0.47
C ILE A 33 5.70 -11.51 0.46
N PRO A 34 6.62 -10.84 1.18
CA PRO A 34 8.03 -11.22 1.16
C PRO A 34 8.23 -12.59 1.81
N GLN A 35 9.20 -13.36 1.30
CA GLN A 35 9.46 -14.72 1.78
C GLN A 35 9.82 -14.75 3.27
N SER A 36 10.46 -13.69 3.78
CA SER A 36 10.75 -13.50 5.20
C SER A 36 9.50 -13.45 6.07
N MET A 37 8.41 -12.84 5.59
CA MET A 37 7.11 -12.87 6.24
C MET A 37 6.46 -14.25 6.10
N LYS A 38 6.44 -14.84 4.89
CA LYS A 38 5.80 -16.15 4.64
C LYS A 38 6.31 -17.25 5.59
N ARG A 39 7.61 -17.26 5.89
CA ARG A 39 8.23 -18.24 6.83
C ARG A 39 7.77 -18.10 8.28
N LYS A 40 7.12 -16.99 8.66
CA LYS A 40 6.64 -16.72 10.02
C LYS A 40 5.14 -16.85 10.18
N LEU A 41 4.40 -16.96 9.07
CA LEU A 41 2.95 -17.06 9.07
C LEU A 41 2.51 -18.39 9.66
N LYS A 42 1.35 -18.40 10.32
CA LYS A 42 0.69 -19.67 10.64
C LYS A 42 0.36 -20.42 9.37
N LYS A 43 0.51 -21.75 9.38
CA LYS A 43 0.33 -22.60 8.20
C LYS A 43 -1.02 -22.39 7.48
N ASP A 44 -2.09 -22.22 8.26
CA ASP A 44 -3.46 -22.15 7.74
C ASP A 44 -4.06 -20.73 7.82
N VAL A 45 -3.23 -19.69 8.03
CA VAL A 45 -3.72 -18.31 8.06
C VAL A 45 -4.27 -17.90 6.70
N VAL A 46 -5.48 -17.33 6.70
CA VAL A 46 -6.08 -16.74 5.51
C VAL A 46 -6.03 -15.22 5.62
N LEU A 47 -5.39 -14.59 4.63
CA LEU A 47 -5.24 -13.14 4.53
C LEU A 47 -6.36 -12.57 3.65
N THR A 48 -7.57 -12.52 4.20
CA THR A 48 -8.81 -12.23 3.45
C THR A 48 -8.99 -10.77 3.05
N ASN A 49 -8.48 -9.85 3.88
CA ASN A 49 -8.65 -8.42 3.70
C ASN A 49 -7.65 -7.92 2.64
N SER A 50 -8.03 -7.91 1.38
CA SER A 50 -7.29 -7.28 0.29
C SER A 50 -8.30 -6.76 -0.72
N ASP A 51 -7.92 -5.71 -1.44
CA ASP A 51 -8.85 -5.05 -2.35
C ASP A 51 -8.76 -5.77 -3.70
N TRP A 52 -9.25 -7.01 -3.73
CA TRP A 52 -9.06 -7.95 -4.82
C TRP A 52 -9.57 -7.38 -6.15
N TYR A 53 -8.73 -7.47 -7.18
CA TYR A 53 -9.03 -7.03 -8.54
C TYR A 53 -9.36 -5.53 -8.68
N LEU A 54 -9.03 -4.68 -7.69
CA LEU A 54 -9.38 -3.27 -7.73
C LEU A 54 -8.62 -2.53 -8.84
N SER A 55 -7.33 -2.84 -9.03
CA SER A 55 -6.54 -2.28 -10.13
C SER A 55 -7.13 -2.63 -11.50
N GLU A 56 -7.59 -3.87 -11.68
CA GLU A 56 -8.22 -4.35 -12.91
C GLU A 56 -9.62 -3.74 -13.11
N LEU A 57 -10.40 -3.59 -12.03
CA LEU A 57 -11.72 -2.95 -12.10
C LEU A 57 -11.66 -1.49 -12.56
N TYR A 58 -10.55 -0.82 -12.25
CA TYR A 58 -10.34 0.61 -12.54
C TYR A 58 -9.25 0.87 -13.59
N ASP A 59 -8.85 -0.13 -14.38
CA ASP A 59 -7.80 -0.02 -15.39
C ASP A 59 -8.09 1.07 -16.44
N PHE A 60 -9.37 1.29 -16.75
CA PHE A 60 -9.84 2.32 -17.67
C PHE A 60 -9.40 3.75 -17.28
N LEU A 61 -9.09 4.01 -16.01
CA LEU A 61 -8.61 5.32 -15.54
C LEU A 61 -7.29 5.73 -16.21
N GLU A 62 -6.45 4.77 -16.57
CA GLU A 62 -5.23 5.03 -17.35
C GLU A 62 -5.58 5.66 -18.70
N SER A 63 -6.52 5.07 -19.43
CA SER A 63 -6.94 5.54 -20.76
C SER A 63 -7.64 6.90 -20.73
N LEU A 64 -8.23 7.26 -19.59
CA LEU A 64 -8.83 8.57 -19.34
C LEU A 64 -7.79 9.65 -18.95
N GLY A 65 -6.51 9.29 -18.83
CA GLY A 65 -5.43 10.23 -18.54
C GLY A 65 -5.21 10.53 -17.06
N TYR A 66 -5.85 9.81 -16.15
CA TYR A 66 -5.60 10.00 -14.71
C TYR A 66 -4.20 9.52 -14.34
N THR A 67 -3.55 10.25 -13.44
CA THR A 67 -2.36 9.74 -12.75
C THR A 67 -2.80 8.72 -11.72
N VAL A 68 -2.34 7.48 -11.84
CA VAL A 68 -2.70 6.38 -10.94
C VAL A 68 -1.46 5.89 -10.22
N ILE A 69 -1.50 5.85 -8.89
CA ILE A 69 -0.48 5.24 -8.04
C ILE A 69 -1.08 4.00 -7.39
N SER A 70 -0.36 2.89 -7.46
CA SER A 70 -0.78 1.63 -6.84
C SER A 70 0.38 0.90 -6.16
N SER A 71 0.04 0.08 -5.15
CA SER A 71 1.00 -0.78 -4.45
C SER A 71 0.79 -2.24 -4.82
N ASP A 72 1.84 -2.91 -5.27
CA ASP A 72 1.86 -4.38 -5.47
C ASP A 72 2.06 -5.14 -4.15
N VAL A 73 2.40 -4.45 -3.06
CA VAL A 73 2.58 -5.02 -1.72
C VAL A 73 1.22 -5.27 -1.10
N ASN A 74 1.04 -6.48 -0.57
CA ASN A 74 -0.17 -6.84 0.15
C ASN A 74 -0.28 -6.07 1.48
N ARG A 75 -1.49 -5.58 1.82
CA ARG A 75 -1.72 -4.75 3.01
C ARG A 75 -1.36 -5.42 4.34
N TYR A 76 -1.32 -6.75 4.39
CA TYR A 76 -0.86 -7.48 5.58
C TYR A 76 0.66 -7.41 5.79
N VAL A 77 1.43 -7.12 4.74
CA VAL A 77 2.86 -6.83 4.86
C VAL A 77 3.01 -5.50 5.59
N ILE A 78 2.42 -4.45 5.03
CA ILE A 78 2.29 -3.15 5.66
C ILE A 78 1.14 -2.39 5.00
N ASP A 79 0.20 -1.91 5.81
CA ASP A 79 -0.92 -1.10 5.35
C ASP A 79 -0.44 0.34 5.15
N VAL A 80 -0.29 0.72 3.88
CA VAL A 80 0.16 2.07 3.49
C VAL A 80 -0.91 3.14 3.70
N ASN A 81 -2.15 2.78 4.03
CA ASN A 81 -3.25 3.69 4.36
C ASN A 81 -3.48 3.79 5.88
N ARG A 82 -2.42 3.62 6.68
CA ARG A 82 -2.43 3.79 8.14
C ARG A 82 -1.39 4.81 8.58
N ASN A 83 -1.73 5.60 9.59
CA ASN A 83 -0.84 6.64 10.10
C ASN A 83 0.28 6.04 10.96
N VAL A 84 1.54 6.37 10.63
CA VAL A 84 2.74 5.97 11.37
C VAL A 84 2.77 6.40 12.85
N LEU A 85 2.05 7.45 13.22
CA LEU A 85 2.03 8.02 14.58
C LEU A 85 0.96 7.41 15.49
N GLN A 86 0.02 6.63 14.95
CA GLN A 86 -1.08 6.04 15.73
C GLN A 86 -0.87 4.53 15.89
N LYS A 87 -0.13 4.13 16.94
CA LYS A 87 -0.20 2.75 17.46
C LYS A 87 -1.21 2.71 18.60
N GLU A 88 -2.42 2.25 18.32
CA GLU A 88 -3.42 1.98 19.35
C GLU A 88 -3.73 0.49 19.41
N GLY A 89 -3.08 -0.21 20.35
CA GLY A 89 -3.35 -1.63 20.65
C GLY A 89 -2.95 -2.60 19.53
N SER A 90 -3.68 -3.70 19.38
CA SER A 90 -3.46 -4.77 18.39
C SER A 90 -4.40 -4.70 17.18
N SER A 91 -5.25 -3.67 17.08
CA SER A 91 -6.28 -3.58 16.06
C SER A 91 -5.71 -3.40 14.66
N TYR A 92 -6.19 -4.18 13.69
CA TYR A 92 -5.90 -4.01 12.26
C TYR A 92 -6.43 -2.66 11.71
N LYS A 93 -7.32 -1.99 12.44
CA LYS A 93 -7.84 -0.66 12.07
C LYS A 93 -6.84 0.47 12.33
N THR A 94 -5.88 0.25 13.22
CA THR A 94 -4.94 1.29 13.68
C THR A 94 -3.49 0.93 13.33
N ASN A 95 -3.14 -0.36 13.28
CA ASN A 95 -1.78 -0.80 13.07
C ASN A 95 -1.39 -0.92 11.59
N MET A 96 -0.20 -0.42 11.25
CA MET A 96 0.41 -0.60 9.93
C MET A 96 0.76 -2.06 9.62
N VAL A 97 1.06 -2.88 10.64
CA VAL A 97 1.35 -4.30 10.47
C VAL A 97 0.36 -5.09 11.30
N TYR A 98 -0.46 -5.89 10.62
CA TYR A 98 -1.51 -6.65 11.27
C TYR A 98 -0.89 -7.86 11.95
N THR A 99 -1.27 -8.12 13.20
CA THR A 99 -0.94 -9.35 13.92
C THR A 99 -2.14 -10.29 14.04
N ILE A 100 -3.34 -9.77 13.80
CA ILE A 100 -4.62 -10.48 13.84
C ILE A 100 -5.38 -10.17 12.53
N THR A 101 -6.05 -11.16 11.95
CA THR A 101 -6.89 -10.99 10.76
C THR A 101 -8.16 -10.21 11.08
N THR A 102 -8.91 -9.80 10.05
CA THR A 102 -10.23 -9.19 10.23
C THR A 102 -11.26 -10.15 10.84
N GLN A 103 -10.99 -11.45 10.80
CA GLN A 103 -11.82 -12.50 11.39
C GLN A 103 -11.40 -12.84 12.84
N GLY A 104 -10.29 -12.29 13.34
CA GLY A 104 -9.82 -12.51 14.70
C GLY A 104 -8.71 -13.56 14.85
N ASP A 105 -8.19 -14.12 13.75
CA ASP A 105 -7.16 -15.14 13.80
C ASP A 105 -5.76 -14.54 13.93
N GLU A 106 -4.90 -15.14 14.73
CA GLU A 106 -3.49 -14.76 14.79
C GLU A 106 -2.77 -15.06 13.48
N ILE A 107 -1.98 -14.09 13.00
CA ILE A 107 -1.32 -14.18 11.69
C ILE A 107 0.01 -14.95 11.75
N TYR A 108 0.73 -14.85 12.86
CA TYR A 108 2.12 -15.31 12.96
C TYR A 108 2.28 -16.42 14.00
N ASP A 109 3.09 -17.42 13.68
CA ASP A 109 3.66 -18.36 14.66
C ASP A 109 4.91 -17.75 15.33
N ILE A 110 5.64 -16.91 14.59
CA ILE A 110 6.82 -16.20 15.08
C ILE A 110 6.52 -14.70 15.08
N PRO A 111 6.50 -14.03 16.24
CA PRO A 111 6.20 -12.59 16.33
C PRO A 111 7.05 -11.73 15.40
N VAL A 112 6.43 -10.66 14.90
CA VAL A 112 7.11 -9.64 14.11
C VAL A 112 7.89 -8.73 15.04
N THR A 113 9.17 -8.55 14.74
CA THR A 113 10.07 -7.68 15.50
C THR A 113 9.96 -6.23 15.05
N GLU A 114 10.35 -5.29 15.90
CA GLU A 114 10.41 -3.87 15.53
C GLU A 114 11.37 -3.60 14.36
N HIS A 115 12.47 -4.34 14.29
CA HIS A 115 13.43 -4.24 13.19
C HIS A 115 12.77 -4.61 11.84
N GLU A 116 11.93 -5.65 11.82
CA GLU A 116 11.19 -6.04 10.62
C GLU A 116 10.13 -5.01 10.25
N ILE A 117 9.41 -4.46 11.22
CA ILE A 117 8.44 -3.38 10.97
C ILE A 117 9.15 -2.18 10.34
N LYS A 118 10.30 -1.76 10.89
CA LYS A 118 11.11 -0.67 10.36
C LYS A 118 11.57 -0.95 8.93
N LYS A 119 11.99 -2.18 8.64
CA LYS A 119 12.38 -2.59 7.28
C LYS A 119 11.21 -2.52 6.30
N ARG A 120 10.02 -3.00 6.70
CA ARG A 120 8.80 -2.89 5.86
C ARG A 120 8.40 -1.45 5.62
N MET A 121 8.53 -0.59 6.64
CA MET A 121 8.30 0.86 6.48
C MET A 121 9.26 1.47 5.46
N GLN A 122 10.55 1.19 5.57
CA GLN A 122 11.57 1.72 4.67
C GLN A 122 11.40 1.23 3.22
N ASN A 123 11.03 -0.04 3.05
CA ASN A 123 10.99 -0.67 1.74
C ASN A 123 9.66 -0.48 1.00
N TYR A 124 8.55 -0.23 1.69
CA TYR A 124 7.22 -0.23 1.06
C TYR A 124 6.37 0.99 1.43
N TYR A 125 6.34 1.37 2.72
CA TYR A 125 5.51 2.50 3.16
C TYR A 125 6.07 3.85 2.70
N LEU A 126 7.33 4.14 3.01
CA LEU A 126 7.95 5.41 2.66
C LEU A 126 8.01 5.64 1.14
N PRO A 127 8.35 4.64 0.30
CA PRO A 127 8.30 4.80 -1.15
C PRO A 127 6.91 5.19 -1.67
N TYR A 128 5.84 4.54 -1.19
CA TYR A 128 4.47 4.87 -1.59
C TYR A 128 4.11 6.34 -1.27
N HIS A 129 4.37 6.75 -0.02
CA HIS A 129 4.05 8.10 0.44
C HIS A 129 4.94 9.17 -0.20
N ASN A 130 6.21 8.86 -0.44
CA ASN A 130 7.12 9.77 -1.16
C ASN A 130 6.67 9.99 -2.60
N LEU A 131 6.25 8.92 -3.31
CA LEU A 131 5.76 9.03 -4.68
C LEU A 131 4.43 9.80 -4.75
N LEU A 132 3.51 9.54 -3.82
CA LEU A 132 2.25 10.28 -3.71
C LEU A 132 2.50 11.77 -3.45
N LYS A 133 3.37 12.09 -2.49
CA LYS A 133 3.76 13.47 -2.17
C LYS A 133 4.39 14.16 -3.37
N LYS A 134 5.37 13.52 -4.03
CA LYS A 134 6.02 14.04 -5.24
C LYS A 134 4.98 14.33 -6.32
N SER A 135 4.04 13.41 -6.56
CA SER A 135 3.01 13.57 -7.60
C SER A 135 2.05 14.72 -7.31
N ILE A 136 1.70 14.93 -6.04
CA ILE A 136 0.91 16.09 -5.59
C ILE A 136 1.69 17.39 -5.84
N GLU A 137 2.96 17.44 -5.41
CA GLU A 137 3.82 18.62 -5.58
C GLU A 137 4.03 18.99 -7.05
N GLU A 138 4.24 17.99 -7.93
CA GLU A 138 4.36 18.23 -9.37
C GLU A 138 3.06 18.77 -9.97
N LYS A 139 1.89 18.15 -9.69
CA LYS A 139 0.61 18.67 -10.21
C LYS A 139 0.26 20.05 -9.68
N LEU A 140 0.64 20.40 -8.44
CA LEU A 140 0.41 21.73 -7.88
C LEU A 140 1.18 22.85 -8.61
N LYS A 141 2.21 22.52 -9.41
CA LYS A 141 2.86 23.50 -10.29
C LYS A 141 1.97 23.94 -11.46
N HIS A 142 0.98 23.12 -11.82
CA HIS A 142 0.07 23.34 -12.94
C HIS A 142 -1.34 23.73 -12.51
N PHE A 143 -1.74 23.40 -11.28
CA PHE A 143 -3.10 23.62 -10.76
C PHE A 143 -3.08 24.29 -9.39
N ALA A 144 -4.05 25.18 -9.14
CA ALA A 144 -4.23 25.80 -7.83
C ALA A 144 -4.69 24.82 -6.73
N LYS A 145 -5.28 23.69 -7.12
CA LYS A 145 -5.77 22.62 -6.24
C LYS A 145 -5.53 21.26 -6.89
N VAL A 146 -5.23 20.26 -6.08
CA VAL A 146 -5.09 18.86 -6.49
C VAL A 146 -5.99 18.01 -5.59
N TYR A 147 -6.67 17.03 -6.19
CA TYR A 147 -7.53 16.08 -5.50
C TYR A 147 -6.87 14.71 -5.49
N VAL A 148 -6.89 14.04 -4.34
CA VAL A 148 -6.47 12.65 -4.22
C VAL A 148 -7.72 11.82 -3.95
N VAL A 149 -7.97 10.82 -4.80
CA VAL A 149 -9.08 9.88 -4.66
C VAL A 149 -8.48 8.54 -4.27
N ASP A 150 -8.80 8.09 -3.07
CA ASP A 150 -8.32 6.83 -2.51
C ASP A 150 -9.39 5.74 -2.74
N LEU A 151 -9.05 4.73 -3.54
CA LEU A 151 -9.99 3.69 -3.97
C LEU A 151 -9.85 2.45 -3.11
N HIS A 152 -11.01 1.90 -2.71
CA HIS A 152 -11.14 0.70 -1.91
C HIS A 152 -12.36 -0.14 -2.31
N ILE A 153 -12.33 -1.43 -1.98
CA ILE A 153 -13.50 -2.31 -1.98
C ILE A 153 -13.66 -2.93 -0.57
N TRP A 154 -14.91 -3.15 -0.15
CA TRP A 154 -15.27 -3.60 1.20
C TRP A 154 -15.89 -4.98 1.17
#